data_AF-A0A2N2LT63-F1
#
_entry.id   AF-A0A2N2LT63-F1
#
_cell.length_a   1.000
_cell.length_b   1.000
_cell.length_c   1.000
_cell.angle_alpha   90.00
_cell.angle_beta   90.00
_cell.angle_gamma   90.00
#
_symmetry.space_group_name_H-M   'P 1'
#
loop_
_entity.id
_entity.type
_entity.pdbx_description
1 polymer ?
#
loop_
_entity_poly.entity_id
_entity_poly.type
_entity_poly.pdbx_seq_one_letter_code
_entity_poly.pdbx_strand_id
1 'polypeptide(L)'
;NAPLHVAGKPLTGHEVARMFGRPFMGGMERKGVIFSGDPTEIQQAASVALSQAPDGYILAADCTVPSETPWENLKTAIEVAHHYKK
;
A
#
# COMPACT_ATOMS: atom_id res chain seq x y z
N ASN A 1 -5.92 -0.40 9.57
CA ASN A 1 -4.51 -0.36 9.20
C ASN A 1 -3.70 -1.07 10.28
N ALA A 2 -2.81 -1.99 9.92
CA ALA A 2 -1.93 -2.67 10.86
C ALA A 2 -0.48 -2.29 10.52
N PRO A 3 0.31 -1.77 11.47
CA PRO A 3 1.71 -1.46 11.21
C PRO A 3 2.45 -2.73 10.82
N LEU A 4 3.10 -2.72 9.65
CA LEU A 4 3.86 -3.86 9.14
C LEU A 4 5.26 -3.98 9.76
N HIS A 5 5.57 -3.17 10.78
CA HIS A 5 6.80 -3.26 11.56
C HIS A 5 6.44 -3.48 13.03
N VAL A 6 6.65 -4.69 13.53
CA VAL A 6 6.30 -5.07 14.91
C VAL A 6 7.54 -5.63 15.58
N ALA A 7 7.93 -5.06 16.73
CA ALA A 7 9.11 -5.47 17.49
C ALA A 7 10.42 -5.55 16.64
N GLY A 8 10.59 -4.62 15.70
CA GLY A 8 11.76 -4.56 14.82
C GLY A 8 11.75 -5.59 13.67
N LYS A 9 10.66 -6.35 13.48
CA LYS A 9 10.52 -7.31 12.38
C LYS A 9 9.46 -6.85 11.39
N PRO A 10 9.73 -6.96 10.07
CA PRO A 10 8.71 -6.72 9.07
C PRO A 10 7.68 -7.85 9.08
N LEU A 11 6.42 -7.50 8.84
CA LEU A 11 5.32 -8.41 8.55
C LEU A 11 4.77 -8.12 7.16
N THR A 12 4.26 -9.14 6.50
CA THR A 12 3.56 -9.02 5.23
C THR A 12 2.04 -8.88 5.44
N GLY A 13 1.35 -8.32 4.45
CA GLY A 13 -0.12 -8.28 4.45
C GLY A 13 -0.76 -9.66 4.57
N HIS A 14 -0.14 -10.68 3.96
CA HIS A 14 -0.55 -12.09 4.07
C HIS A 14 -0.47 -12.62 5.50
N GLU A 15 0.63 -12.33 6.21
CA GLU A 15 0.80 -12.74 7.60
C GLU A 15 -0.24 -12.09 8.50
N VAL A 16 -0.48 -10.79 8.32
CA VAL A 16 -1.51 -10.05 9.07
C VAL A 16 -2.91 -10.61 8.79
N ALA A 17 -3.27 -10.77 7.52
CA ALA A 17 -4.58 -11.31 7.13
C ALA A 17 -4.81 -12.71 7.73
N ARG A 18 -3.79 -13.57 7.71
CA ARG A 18 -3.83 -14.91 8.30
C ARG A 18 -3.93 -14.88 9.83
N MET A 19 -3.18 -14.01 10.51
CA MET A 19 -3.20 -13.91 11.98
C MET A 19 -4.56 -13.48 12.51
N PHE A 20 -5.22 -12.55 11.82
CA PHE A 20 -6.48 -11.97 12.30
C PHE A 20 -7.73 -12.57 11.63
N GLY A 21 -7.58 -13.31 10.52
CA GLY A 21 -8.70 -13.83 9.75
C GLY A 21 -9.59 -12.73 9.16
N ARG A 22 -9.00 -11.57 8.81
CA ARG A 22 -9.72 -10.38 8.33
C ARG A 22 -9.06 -9.79 7.09
N PRO A 23 -9.82 -9.07 6.24
CA PRO A 23 -9.27 -8.30 5.14
C PRO A 23 -8.12 -7.37 5.58
N PHE A 24 -7.09 -7.25 4.74
CA PHE A 24 -5.95 -6.38 4.98
C PHE A 24 -6.09 -5.06 4.22
N MET A 25 -5.77 -3.95 4.87
CA MET A 25 -5.75 -2.61 4.28
C MET A 25 -4.37 -1.99 4.54
N GLY A 26 -3.65 -1.61 3.48
CA GLY A 26 -2.31 -1.05 3.54
C GLY A 26 -1.52 -1.31 2.25
N GLY A 27 -0.19 -1.27 2.31
CA GLY A 27 0.70 -1.65 1.20
C GLY A 27 1.56 -0.53 0.61
N MET A 28 1.33 0.73 1.01
CA MET A 28 2.21 1.85 0.64
C MET A 28 2.64 2.62 1.88
N GLU A 29 3.93 2.91 2.04
CA GLU A 29 4.44 3.73 3.15
C GLU A 29 4.06 5.21 2.95
N ARG A 30 3.39 5.82 3.93
CA ARG A 30 2.82 7.18 3.81
C ARG A 30 3.86 8.28 3.53
N LYS A 31 5.11 8.11 3.95
CA LYS A 31 6.23 9.04 3.69
C LYS A 31 7.19 8.53 2.61
N GLY A 32 6.85 7.40 1.98
CA GLY A 32 7.66 6.78 0.95
C GLY A 32 7.34 7.34 -0.44
N VAL A 33 7.38 6.47 -1.45
CA VAL A 33 7.18 6.84 -2.87
C VAL A 33 5.83 7.52 -3.14
N ILE A 34 4.79 7.23 -2.36
CA ILE A 34 3.50 7.93 -2.51
C ILE A 34 3.60 9.43 -2.18
N PHE A 35 4.54 9.82 -1.31
CA PHE A 35 4.79 11.20 -0.92
C PHE A 35 5.82 11.89 -1.80
N SER A 36 6.97 11.25 -2.03
CA SER A 36 8.13 11.91 -2.66
C SER A 36 8.56 11.33 -4.01
N GLY A 37 7.94 10.22 -4.44
CA GLY A 37 8.31 9.53 -5.67
C GLY A 37 7.71 10.17 -6.91
N ASP A 38 8.25 9.78 -8.05
CA ASP A 38 7.68 10.10 -9.35
C ASP A 38 6.55 9.12 -9.75
N PRO A 39 5.75 9.43 -10.79
CA PRO A 39 4.65 8.56 -11.21
C PRO A 39 5.04 7.12 -11.55
N THR A 40 6.24 6.90 -12.11
CA THR A 40 6.72 5.55 -12.47
C THR A 40 7.02 4.73 -11.22
N GLU A 41 7.68 5.34 -10.23
CA GLU A 41 7.97 4.71 -8.93
C GLU A 41 6.68 4.33 -8.19
N ILE A 42 5.67 5.20 -8.26
CA ILE A 42 4.36 4.95 -7.66
C ILE A 42 3.63 3.81 -8.36
N GLN A 43 3.64 3.80 -9.70
CA GLN A 43 3.07 2.69 -10.47
C GLN A 43 3.71 1.36 -10.11
N GLN A 44 5.03 1.33 -10.03
CA GLN A 44 5.78 0.14 -9.67
C GLN A 44 5.45 -0.32 -8.24
N ALA A 45 5.46 0.61 -7.27
CA ALA A 45 5.18 0.27 -5.87
C ALA A 45 3.74 -0.21 -5.65
N ALA A 46 2.75 0.45 -6.26
CA ALA A 46 1.36 0.03 -6.20
C ALA A 46 1.17 -1.35 -6.85
N SER A 47 1.79 -1.60 -8.01
CA SER A 47 1.74 -2.89 -8.70
C SER A 47 2.36 -4.01 -7.87
N VAL A 48 3.50 -3.76 -7.22
CA VAL A 48 4.14 -4.72 -6.31
C VAL A 48 3.21 -5.04 -5.14
N ALA A 49 2.64 -4.02 -4.48
CA ALA A 49 1.72 -4.23 -3.37
C ALA A 49 0.49 -5.06 -3.77
N LEU A 50 -0.08 -4.80 -4.94
CA LEU A 50 -1.22 -5.54 -5.49
C LEU A 50 -0.86 -6.99 -5.87
N SER A 51 0.33 -7.23 -6.42
CA SER A 51 0.80 -8.59 -6.76
C SER A 51 1.04 -9.47 -5.52
N GLN A 52 1.32 -8.85 -4.38
CA GLN A 52 1.54 -9.50 -3.09
C GLN A 52 0.32 -9.41 -2.18
N ALA A 53 -0.84 -9.04 -2.73
CA ALA A 53 -2.05 -8.82 -1.96
C ALA A 53 -2.72 -10.13 -1.52
N PRO A 54 -3.03 -10.31 -0.22
CA PRO A 54 -3.86 -11.41 0.24
C PRO A 54 -5.29 -11.30 -0.32
N ASP A 55 -6.09 -12.34 -0.11
CA ASP A 55 -7.53 -12.26 -0.37
C ASP A 55 -8.20 -11.27 0.58
N GLY A 56 -9.19 -10.53 0.07
CA GLY A 56 -9.80 -9.42 0.82
C GLY A 56 -8.78 -8.31 1.10
N TYR A 57 -8.30 -7.63 0.07
CA TYR A 57 -7.28 -6.59 0.18
C TYR A 57 -7.78 -5.23 -0.29
N ILE A 58 -7.37 -4.17 0.43
CA ILE A 58 -7.60 -2.77 0.06
C ILE A 58 -6.23 -2.08 0.01
N LEU A 59 -5.79 -1.66 -1.17
CA LEU A 59 -4.59 -0.84 -1.31
C LEU A 59 -4.80 0.49 -0.58
N ALA A 60 -3.90 0.81 0.33
CA ALA A 60 -3.92 2.05 1.08
C ALA A 60 -2.50 2.44 1.54
N ALA A 61 -2.34 3.70 1.93
CA ALA A 61 -1.21 4.09 2.75
C ALA A 61 -1.27 3.38 4.12
N ASP A 62 -0.13 3.08 4.72
CA ASP A 62 0.02 2.41 6.01
C ASP A 62 -0.39 3.30 7.22
N CYS A 63 -0.56 4.60 6.99
CA CYS A 63 -1.21 5.56 7.89
C CYS A 63 -1.67 6.78 7.07
N THR A 64 -1.96 7.90 7.71
CA THR A 64 -2.34 9.15 7.04
C THR A 64 -1.15 9.72 6.26
N VAL A 65 -1.37 10.01 4.98
CA VAL A 65 -0.39 10.69 4.12
C VAL A 65 -0.20 12.15 4.57
N PRO A 66 1.00 12.73 4.42
CA PRO A 66 1.22 14.16 4.66
C PRO A 66 0.28 15.05 3.83
N SER A 67 -0.06 16.23 4.35
CA SER A 67 -0.90 17.22 3.67
C SER A 67 -0.29 17.72 2.36
N GLU A 68 1.03 17.65 2.25
CA GLU A 68 1.81 18.12 1.10
C GLU A 68 1.96 17.03 0.02
N THR A 69 1.40 15.83 0.23
CA THR A 69 1.43 14.75 -0.76
C THR A 69 0.83 15.23 -2.08
N PRO A 70 1.58 15.16 -3.19
CA PRO A 70 1.06 15.60 -4.48
C PRO A 70 -0.21 14.83 -4.85
N TRP A 71 -1.24 15.56 -5.29
CA TRP A 71 -2.51 14.94 -5.66
C TRP A 71 -2.37 13.95 -6.83
N GLU A 72 -1.47 14.25 -7.77
CA GLU A 72 -1.17 13.36 -8.90
C GLU A 72 -0.54 12.03 -8.44
N ASN A 73 0.22 12.03 -7.34
CA ASN A 73 0.77 10.79 -6.78
C ASN A 73 -0.34 9.89 -6.24
N LEU A 74 -1.33 10.48 -5.54
CA LEU A 74 -2.50 9.75 -5.06
C LEU A 74 -3.35 9.21 -6.22
N LYS A 75 -3.61 10.02 -7.24
CA LYS A 75 -4.32 9.58 -8.45
C LYS A 75 -3.61 8.42 -9.14
N THR A 76 -2.29 8.50 -9.29
CA THR A 76 -1.49 7.46 -9.94
C THR A 76 -1.65 6.11 -9.23
N ALA A 77 -1.58 6.11 -7.89
CA ALA A 77 -1.80 4.89 -7.11
C ALA A 77 -3.24 4.34 -7.25
N ILE A 78 -4.24 5.23 -7.25
CA ILE A 78 -5.66 4.88 -7.42
C ILE A 78 -5.91 4.27 -8.80
N GLU A 79 -5.36 4.88 -9.86
CA GLU A 79 -5.50 4.40 -11.23
C GLU A 79 -4.90 3.02 -11.41
N VAL A 80 -3.72 2.77 -10.84
CA VAL A 80 -3.09 1.44 -10.85
C VAL A 80 -3.99 0.41 -10.18
N ALA A 81 -4.52 0.73 -9.00
CA ALA A 81 -5.41 -0.17 -8.26
C ALA A 81 -6.69 -0.52 -9.03
N HIS A 82 -7.31 0.46 -9.70
CA HIS A 82 -8.54 0.22 -10.47
C HIS A 82 -8.33 -0.51 -11.80
N HIS A 83 -7.15 -0.38 -12.41
CA HIS A 83 -6.80 -1.09 -13.64
C HIS A 83 -6.13 -2.44 -13.40
N TYR A 84 -5.76 -2.75 -12.17
CA TYR A 84 -5.09 -4.00 -11.83
C TYR A 84 -6.02 -5.20 -12.02
N LYS A 85 -5.51 -6.21 -12.73
CA LYS A 85 -6.18 -7.51 -12.91
C LYS A 85 -5.26 -8.59 -12.34
N LYS A 86 -5.77 -9.34 -11.35
CA LYS A 86 -5.11 -10.53 -10.80
C LYS A 86 -5.03 -11.65 -11.84
#